data_AF-A0A2M9HAH9-F1
#
_entry.id   AF-A0A2M9HAH9-F1
#
_cell.length_a   1.000
_cell.length_b   1.000
_cell.length_c   1.000
_cell.angle_alpha   90.00
_cell.angle_beta   90.00
_cell.angle_gamma   90.00
#
_symmetry.space_group_name_H-M   'P 1'
#
loop_
_entity.id
_entity.type
_entity.pdbx_description
1 polymer ?
#
loop_
_entity_poly.entity_id
_entity_poly.type
_entity_poly.pdbx_seq_one_letter_code
_entity_poly.pdbx_strand_id
1 'polypeptide(L)'
;MKTLVRKIIIAVIGLAIAGFFLYAGIGELTHIRVPIDGVMGAIVTAASGYALFRNGRTFLQCVTALRRGPRTAYAVVAQYEEIEHHTTNNDEDEDGDEEDGPLVSVTTRYHFRLNDGEEVVFEHLPREAMRDPVLRRAVRRYGTHVIMRWYERPQVWESLELDPLTASRETVVDTTSRAFHRLPRVDKETLVGRDPARFKPLTYATVVAVIGIIAGTLALDGALSPFGFQGVLKQTNLGLAPIGIALWILVHMVVKGRILRRIGADEEIPEDQMRGILADNRNFHLYSIGVPLLAGIIIAGGALFGLAYGPRTVAAQYQGLETHTETDDDGDSSDYADFIFTKDDGSTVTVTCDWSDKDAASRIIGEPHRPILLTYWPGGGIDVLDHVAPDPSRQ
;
A
#
# COMPACT_ATOMS: atom_id res chain seq x y z
N MET A 1 20.72 11.69 3.34
CA MET A 1 19.47 12.37 2.85
C MET A 1 18.54 11.57 1.88
N LYS A 2 19.00 11.05 0.72
CA LYS A 2 18.12 10.46 -0.34
C LYS A 2 17.21 9.30 0.12
N THR A 3 17.72 8.43 0.98
CA THR A 3 17.00 7.25 1.51
C THR A 3 15.85 7.64 2.44
N LEU A 4 16.02 8.73 3.18
CA LEU A 4 15.05 9.21 4.15
C LEU A 4 13.89 9.96 3.47
N VAL A 5 14.19 10.77 2.45
CA VAL A 5 13.17 11.38 1.56
C VAL A 5 12.32 10.29 0.89
N ARG A 6 12.94 9.19 0.45
CA ARG A 6 12.22 8.05 -0.13
C ARG A 6 11.26 7.39 0.87
N LYS A 7 11.68 7.18 2.13
CA LYS A 7 10.81 6.64 3.19
C LYS A 7 9.64 7.56 3.50
N ILE A 8 9.85 8.88 3.49
CA ILE A 8 8.79 9.89 3.65
C ILE A 8 7.77 9.79 2.51
N ILE A 9 8.22 9.73 1.26
CA ILE A 9 7.32 9.63 0.09
C ILE A 9 6.48 8.36 0.16
N ILE A 10 7.10 7.21 0.47
CA ILE A 10 6.39 5.92 0.62
C ILE A 10 5.35 6.02 1.74
N ALA A 11 5.71 6.61 2.88
CA ALA A 11 4.79 6.79 4.00
C ALA A 11 3.62 7.71 3.65
N VAL A 12 3.85 8.83 2.97
CA VAL A 12 2.79 9.75 2.53
C VAL A 12 1.84 9.08 1.54
N ILE A 13 2.37 8.32 0.58
CA ILE A 13 1.54 7.56 -0.37
C ILE A 13 0.74 6.49 0.36
N GLY A 14 1.37 5.76 1.29
CA GLY A 14 0.67 4.77 2.11
C GLY A 14 -0.43 5.38 2.97
N LEU A 15 -0.21 6.59 3.52
CA LEU A 15 -1.23 7.35 4.24
C LEU A 15 -2.37 7.79 3.33
N ALA A 16 -2.07 8.28 2.13
CA ALA A 16 -3.10 8.71 1.17
C ALA A 16 -3.97 7.53 0.70
N ILE A 17 -3.34 6.39 0.40
CA ILE A 17 -4.04 5.16 0.02
C ILE A 17 -4.89 4.64 1.17
N ALA A 18 -4.33 4.58 2.38
CA ALA A 18 -5.06 4.11 3.56
C ALA A 18 -6.21 5.06 3.94
N GLY A 19 -6.01 6.38 3.86
CA GLY A 19 -7.05 7.38 4.09
C GLY A 19 -8.15 7.30 3.04
N PHE A 20 -7.81 7.08 1.77
CA PHE A 20 -8.78 6.83 0.71
C PHE A 20 -9.62 5.57 0.98
N PHE A 21 -8.98 4.47 1.40
CA PHE A 21 -9.72 3.23 1.72
C PHE A 21 -10.55 3.32 3.00
N LEU A 22 -10.12 4.10 4.00
CA LEU A 22 -10.96 4.39 5.16
C LEU A 22 -12.15 5.26 4.78
N TYR A 23 -11.94 6.32 4.00
CA TYR A 23 -13.03 7.16 3.52
C TYR A 23 -14.04 6.36 2.68
N ALA A 24 -13.56 5.58 1.71
CA ALA A 24 -14.41 4.75 0.85
C ALA A 24 -15.06 3.57 1.60
N GLY A 25 -14.39 3.02 2.60
CA GLY A 25 -14.90 1.90 3.41
C GLY A 25 -15.89 2.32 4.48
N ILE A 26 -15.71 3.48 5.11
CA ILE A 26 -16.63 4.03 6.12
C ILE A 26 -17.98 4.37 5.46
N GLY A 27 -17.98 4.97 4.25
CA GLY A 27 -19.22 5.26 3.52
C GLY A 27 -20.02 4.03 3.07
N GLU A 28 -19.42 2.84 3.02
CA GLU A 28 -20.12 1.57 2.72
C GLU A 28 -20.51 0.79 3.99
N LEU A 29 -19.74 0.93 5.08
CA LEU A 29 -20.04 0.28 6.37
C LEU A 29 -21.34 0.78 7.01
N THR A 30 -21.83 1.95 6.62
CA THR A 30 -23.09 2.48 7.15
C THR A 30 -24.33 1.89 6.44
N HIS A 31 -24.15 1.22 5.29
CA HIS A 31 -25.25 0.65 4.49
C HIS A 31 -25.31 -0.89 4.48
N ILE A 32 -24.64 -1.56 5.42
CA ILE A 32 -24.51 -3.04 5.48
C ILE A 32 -25.87 -3.72 5.64
N ARG A 33 -26.36 -4.36 4.57
CA ARG A 33 -27.53 -5.28 4.62
C ARG A 33 -27.14 -6.76 4.76
N VAL A 34 -25.88 -7.14 4.58
CA VAL A 34 -25.43 -8.56 4.59
C VAL A 34 -24.25 -8.77 5.55
N PRO A 35 -24.27 -9.80 6.42
CA PRO A 35 -23.24 -9.99 7.45
C PRO A 35 -21.82 -10.26 6.94
N ILE A 36 -21.65 -10.68 5.69
CA ILE A 36 -20.32 -10.89 5.07
C ILE A 36 -19.67 -9.55 4.72
N ASP A 37 -20.44 -8.55 4.29
CA ASP A 37 -19.92 -7.24 3.90
C ASP A 37 -19.40 -6.46 5.12
N GLY A 38 -20.03 -6.62 6.29
CA GLY A 38 -19.54 -6.05 7.55
C GLY A 38 -18.22 -6.67 8.03
N VAL A 39 -18.04 -7.99 7.89
CA VAL A 39 -16.78 -8.65 8.25
C VAL A 39 -15.66 -8.23 7.30
N MET A 40 -15.94 -8.14 6.01
CA MET A 40 -14.95 -7.75 5.00
C MET A 40 -14.61 -6.26 5.07
N GLY A 41 -15.60 -5.40 5.33
CA GLY A 41 -15.41 -3.98 5.63
C GLY A 41 -14.55 -3.77 6.87
N ALA A 42 -14.80 -4.49 7.96
CA ALA A 42 -13.97 -4.44 9.17
C ALA A 42 -12.51 -4.86 8.90
N ILE A 43 -12.28 -5.86 8.05
CA ILE A 43 -10.93 -6.29 7.64
C ILE A 43 -10.23 -5.19 6.82
N VAL A 44 -10.92 -4.57 5.87
CA VAL A 44 -10.37 -3.49 5.05
C VAL A 44 -10.07 -2.25 5.90
N THR A 45 -10.98 -1.88 6.80
CA THR A 45 -10.80 -0.78 7.76
C THR A 45 -9.64 -1.06 8.71
N ALA A 46 -9.54 -2.26 9.29
CA ALA A 46 -8.44 -2.64 10.16
C ALA A 46 -7.09 -2.66 9.42
N ALA A 47 -7.05 -3.17 8.18
CA ALA A 47 -5.85 -3.17 7.35
C ALA A 47 -5.43 -1.74 6.96
N SER A 48 -6.40 -0.88 6.65
CA SER A 48 -6.17 0.53 6.34
C SER A 48 -5.72 1.31 7.56
N GLY A 49 -6.33 1.11 8.72
CA GLY A 49 -5.92 1.67 10.01
C GLY A 49 -4.51 1.24 10.40
N TYR A 50 -4.17 -0.04 10.23
CA TYR A 50 -2.81 -0.53 10.44
C TYR A 50 -1.80 0.11 9.48
N ALA A 51 -2.17 0.24 8.20
CA ALA A 51 -1.33 0.93 7.20
C ALA A 51 -1.15 2.41 7.58
N LEU A 52 -2.19 3.11 8.03
CA LEU A 52 -2.13 4.49 8.51
C LEU A 52 -1.21 4.63 9.72
N PHE A 53 -1.38 3.78 10.73
CA PHE A 53 -0.53 3.78 11.93
C PHE A 53 0.94 3.55 11.56
N ARG A 54 1.23 2.50 10.76
CA ARG A 54 2.59 2.14 10.37
C ARG A 54 3.26 3.24 9.54
N ASN A 55 2.55 3.76 8.54
CA ASN A 55 3.09 4.80 7.67
C ASN A 55 3.20 6.15 8.39
N GLY A 56 2.19 6.53 9.18
CA GLY A 56 2.21 7.74 10.02
C GLY A 56 3.36 7.74 11.02
N ARG A 57 3.58 6.62 11.72
CA ARG A 57 4.74 6.44 12.61
C ARG A 57 6.05 6.59 11.86
N THR A 58 6.19 5.97 10.70
CA THR A 58 7.40 6.05 9.86
C THR A 58 7.64 7.49 9.38
N PHE A 59 6.59 8.18 8.95
CA PHE A 59 6.64 9.59 8.55
C PHE A 59 7.11 10.49 9.69
N LEU A 60 6.48 10.39 10.86
CA LEU A 60 6.85 11.16 12.06
C LEU A 60 8.30 10.92 12.48
N GLN A 61 8.76 9.66 12.46
CA GLN A 61 10.15 9.34 12.76
C GLN A 61 11.11 9.97 11.73
N CYS A 62 10.80 9.91 10.44
CA CYS A 62 11.63 10.53 9.40
C CYS A 62 11.64 12.07 9.51
N VAL A 63 10.51 12.72 9.77
CA VAL A 63 10.44 14.18 9.97
C VAL A 63 11.26 14.59 11.20
N THR A 64 11.15 13.83 12.28
CA THR A 64 11.94 14.08 13.50
C THR A 64 13.44 13.91 13.24
N ALA A 65 13.82 12.88 12.47
CA ALA A 65 15.19 12.68 12.04
C ALA A 65 15.74 13.84 11.19
N LEU A 66 14.95 14.37 10.24
CA LEU A 66 15.35 15.55 9.46
C LEU A 66 15.55 16.78 10.35
N ARG A 67 14.65 17.00 11.32
CA ARG A 67 14.76 18.15 12.24
C ARG A 67 15.99 18.08 13.13
N ARG A 68 16.31 16.89 13.65
CA ARG A 68 17.50 16.68 14.51
C ARG A 68 18.80 16.68 13.70
N GLY A 69 18.72 16.38 12.42
CA GLY A 69 19.87 16.22 11.56
C GLY A 69 20.60 14.88 11.80
N PRO A 70 21.62 14.61 10.98
CA PRO A 70 22.45 13.42 11.12
C PRO A 70 23.41 13.56 12.31
N ARG A 71 23.51 12.51 13.13
CA ARG A 71 24.59 12.37 14.13
C ARG A 71 25.87 12.00 13.40
N THR A 72 26.96 12.67 13.75
CA THR A 72 28.31 12.32 13.31
C THR A 72 29.09 11.86 14.53
N ALA A 73 29.73 10.69 14.46
CA ALA A 73 30.55 10.18 15.54
C ALA A 73 31.77 9.43 14.98
N TYR A 74 32.87 9.49 15.72
CA TYR A 74 33.98 8.58 15.55
C TYR A 74 33.63 7.28 16.26
N ALA A 75 33.92 6.17 15.60
CA ALA A 75 33.64 4.85 16.13
C ALA A 75 34.75 3.88 15.78
N VAL A 76 34.76 2.77 16.50
CA VAL A 76 35.65 1.64 16.26
C VAL A 76 34.79 0.44 15.90
N VAL A 77 35.18 -0.28 14.85
CA VAL A 77 34.58 -1.57 14.49
C VAL A 77 34.80 -2.54 15.65
N ALA A 78 33.73 -2.86 16.35
CA ALA A 78 33.74 -3.70 17.55
C ALA A 78 33.49 -5.16 17.22
N GLN A 79 32.63 -5.46 16.25
CA GLN A 79 32.37 -6.82 15.83
C GLN A 79 31.79 -6.85 14.41
N TYR A 80 32.20 -7.87 13.66
CA TYR A 80 31.58 -8.27 12.40
C TYR A 80 31.04 -9.68 12.59
N GLU A 81 29.73 -9.84 12.46
CA GLU A 81 29.08 -11.13 12.58
C GLU A 81 28.37 -11.50 11.28
N GLU A 82 28.65 -12.69 10.78
CA GLU A 82 27.86 -13.35 9.74
C GLU A 82 27.05 -14.45 10.43
N ILE A 83 25.75 -14.21 10.61
CA ILE A 83 24.84 -15.17 11.24
C ILE A 83 24.28 -16.06 10.15
N GLU A 84 24.70 -17.32 10.14
CA GLU A 84 24.14 -18.37 9.31
C GLU A 84 22.83 -18.91 9.93
N HIS A 85 21.69 -18.69 9.29
CA HIS A 85 20.44 -19.34 9.63
C HIS A 85 20.25 -20.54 8.71
N HIS A 86 20.33 -21.74 9.30
CA HIS A 86 19.94 -22.98 8.66
C HIS A 86 18.44 -23.17 8.81
N THR A 87 17.72 -23.33 7.69
CA THR A 87 16.35 -23.84 7.74
C THR A 87 16.42 -25.36 7.89
N THR A 88 16.00 -25.88 9.04
CA THR A 88 15.71 -27.31 9.17
C THR A 88 14.41 -27.57 8.41
N ASN A 89 14.50 -28.09 7.20
CA ASN A 89 13.36 -28.74 6.55
C ASN A 89 13.08 -30.03 7.32
N ASN A 90 12.25 -29.94 8.35
CA ASN A 90 11.53 -31.09 8.89
C ASN A 90 10.22 -31.17 8.11
N ASP A 91 10.29 -31.65 6.87
CA ASP A 91 9.15 -32.35 6.27
C ASP A 91 9.74 -33.64 5.72
N GLU A 92 9.29 -34.74 6.33
CA GLU A 92 9.54 -36.11 5.94
C GLU A 92 9.01 -36.28 4.51
N ASP A 93 9.87 -36.51 3.54
CA ASP A 93 9.51 -37.25 2.34
C ASP A 93 10.72 -38.10 1.94
N GLU A 94 10.56 -39.40 2.17
CA GLU A 94 11.38 -40.45 1.59
C GLU A 94 11.37 -40.29 0.07
N ASP A 95 12.49 -39.89 -0.52
CA ASP A 95 13.01 -40.43 -1.77
C ASP A 95 14.41 -39.85 -2.01
N GLY A 96 15.38 -40.75 -2.08
CA GLY A 96 16.80 -40.41 -2.13
C GLY A 96 17.18 -39.66 -3.42
N ASP A 97 17.70 -38.45 -3.24
CA ASP A 97 18.79 -37.88 -4.03
C ASP A 97 19.55 -36.90 -3.11
N GLU A 98 20.68 -37.37 -2.57
CA GLU A 98 21.64 -36.58 -1.82
C GLU A 98 22.42 -35.65 -2.77
N GLU A 99 22.10 -34.34 -2.84
CA GLU A 99 23.13 -33.33 -3.17
C GLU A 99 22.82 -31.84 -2.86
N ASP A 100 21.75 -31.48 -2.15
CA ASP A 100 21.53 -30.08 -1.75
C ASP A 100 21.64 -29.92 -0.23
N GLY A 101 22.79 -29.40 0.22
CA GLY A 101 23.00 -29.02 1.62
C GLY A 101 21.97 -27.99 2.10
N PRO A 102 21.74 -27.87 3.43
CA PRO A 102 20.70 -27.01 3.97
C PRO A 102 20.86 -25.56 3.49
N LEU A 103 19.77 -24.97 3.00
CA LEU A 103 19.69 -23.56 2.62
C LEU A 103 20.15 -22.69 3.80
N VAL A 104 21.26 -21.98 3.61
CA VAL A 104 21.83 -21.08 4.61
C VAL A 104 21.47 -19.65 4.23
N SER A 105 20.74 -18.94 5.11
CA SER A 105 20.61 -17.49 5.01
C SER A 105 21.63 -16.80 5.90
N VAL A 106 22.42 -15.87 5.33
CA VAL A 106 23.46 -15.18 6.08
C VAL A 106 23.00 -13.76 6.34
N THR A 107 22.79 -13.41 7.61
CA THR A 107 22.52 -12.04 8.05
C THR A 107 23.83 -11.43 8.55
N THR A 108 24.27 -10.32 7.97
CA THR A 108 25.47 -9.62 8.43
C THR A 108 25.11 -8.55 9.46
N ARG A 109 25.84 -8.49 10.57
CA ARG A 109 25.74 -7.41 11.56
C ARG A 109 27.10 -6.73 11.75
N TYR A 110 27.07 -5.41 11.72
CA TYR A 110 28.20 -4.54 11.96
C TYR A 110 27.99 -3.81 13.28
N HIS A 111 28.82 -4.14 14.26
CA HIS A 111 28.84 -3.50 15.57
C HIS A 111 29.91 -2.42 15.59
N PHE A 112 29.52 -1.21 15.94
CA PHE A 112 30.44 -0.09 16.10
C PHE A 112 30.33 0.44 17.52
N ARG A 113 31.48 0.59 18.17
CA ARG A 113 31.59 1.25 19.47
C ARG A 113 31.98 2.70 19.26
N LEU A 114 31.11 3.62 19.65
CA LEU A 114 31.31 5.05 19.56
C LEU A 114 32.33 5.52 20.63
N ASN A 115 32.91 6.71 20.42
CA ASN A 115 33.88 7.29 21.36
C ASN A 115 33.32 7.56 22.77
N ASP A 116 32.01 7.72 22.91
CA ASP A 116 31.31 7.88 24.20
C ASP A 116 31.03 6.53 24.89
N GLY A 117 31.41 5.42 24.27
CA GLY A 117 31.21 4.06 24.77
C GLY A 117 29.88 3.43 24.36
N GLU A 118 28.99 4.17 23.69
CA GLU A 118 27.74 3.62 23.15
C GLU A 118 28.05 2.63 22.02
N GLU A 119 27.27 1.56 21.92
CA GLU A 119 27.38 0.59 20.82
C GLU A 119 26.18 0.73 19.88
N VAL A 120 26.47 0.82 18.58
CA VAL A 120 25.45 0.91 17.53
C VAL A 120 25.62 -0.24 16.56
N VAL A 121 24.50 -0.88 16.22
CA VAL A 121 24.46 -2.05 15.37
C VAL A 121 23.75 -1.71 14.08
N PHE A 122 24.34 -2.11 12.96
CA PHE A 122 23.75 -1.96 11.64
C PHE A 122 23.76 -3.29 10.90
N GLU A 123 22.66 -3.62 10.25
CA GLU A 123 22.58 -4.82 9.41
C GLU A 123 23.26 -4.59 8.06
N HIS A 124 23.28 -3.34 7.57
CA HIS A 124 23.80 -3.00 6.24
C HIS A 124 24.64 -1.74 6.33
N LEU A 125 25.67 -1.61 5.49
CA LEU A 125 26.50 -0.41 5.36
C LEU A 125 26.02 0.49 4.20
N PRO A 126 26.36 1.79 4.18
CA PRO A 126 26.01 2.65 3.06
C PRO A 126 26.65 2.15 1.76
N ARG A 127 25.95 2.31 0.64
CA ARG A 127 26.39 1.74 -0.65
C ARG A 127 27.69 2.36 -1.14
N GLU A 128 27.87 3.64 -0.87
CA GLU A 128 29.09 4.37 -1.16
C GLU A 128 30.29 3.70 -0.45
N ALA A 129 30.11 3.30 0.81
CA ALA A 129 31.13 2.58 1.56
C ALA A 129 31.39 1.16 1.04
N MET A 130 30.35 0.46 0.58
CA MET A 130 30.48 -0.88 0.00
C MET A 130 31.16 -0.89 -1.37
N ARG A 131 31.22 0.26 -2.06
CA ARG A 131 31.95 0.43 -3.34
C ARG A 131 33.43 0.67 -3.14
N ASP A 132 33.85 1.13 -1.97
CA ASP A 132 35.25 1.30 -1.63
C ASP A 132 35.84 -0.04 -1.13
N PRO A 133 36.75 -0.68 -1.89
CA PRO A 133 37.32 -1.97 -1.52
C PRO A 133 38.24 -1.91 -0.30
N VAL A 134 38.75 -0.72 0.07
CA VAL A 134 39.58 -0.49 1.25
C VAL A 134 38.69 -0.41 2.47
N LEU A 135 37.67 0.46 2.44
CA LEU A 135 36.71 0.58 3.53
C LEU A 135 35.95 -0.73 3.78
N ARG A 136 35.53 -1.44 2.73
CA ARG A 136 34.87 -2.75 2.84
C ARG A 136 35.73 -3.82 3.53
N ARG A 137 37.05 -3.78 3.36
CA ARG A 137 37.97 -4.68 4.08
C ARG A 137 38.17 -4.23 5.52
N ALA A 138 38.34 -2.93 5.71
CA ALA A 138 38.56 -2.33 7.01
C ALA A 138 37.38 -2.55 7.98
N VAL A 139 36.13 -2.43 7.52
CA VAL A 139 34.93 -2.68 8.35
C VAL A 139 34.72 -4.12 8.81
N ARG A 140 35.50 -5.07 8.28
CA ARG A 140 35.52 -6.47 8.74
C ARG A 140 36.60 -6.73 9.80
N ARG A 141 37.51 -5.78 10.00
CA ARG A 141 38.63 -5.90 10.94
C ARG A 141 38.26 -5.20 12.24
N TYR A 142 38.29 -5.97 13.33
CA TYR A 142 38.18 -5.44 14.69
C TYR A 142 39.18 -4.31 14.93
N GLY A 143 38.76 -3.26 15.63
CA GLY A 143 39.64 -2.15 16.00
C GLY A 143 39.81 -1.09 14.91
N THR A 144 39.17 -1.24 13.75
CA THR A 144 39.25 -0.21 12.70
C THR A 144 38.47 1.03 13.09
N HIS A 145 39.13 2.18 13.06
CA HIS A 145 38.53 3.47 13.32
C HIS A 145 37.83 4.02 12.07
N VAL A 146 36.59 4.46 12.26
CA VAL A 146 35.72 4.98 11.21
C VAL A 146 35.03 6.26 11.67
N ILE A 147 34.68 7.12 10.71
CA ILE A 147 33.81 8.26 10.92
C ILE A 147 32.44 7.87 10.36
N MET A 148 31.44 7.87 11.25
CA MET A 148 30.08 7.46 10.94
C MET A 148 29.17 8.67 10.93
N ARG A 149 28.31 8.77 9.91
CA ARG A 149 27.25 9.76 9.86
C ARG A 149 25.90 9.11 9.54
N TRP A 150 24.95 9.22 10.46
CA TRP A 150 23.65 8.55 10.35
C TRP A 150 22.54 9.31 11.07
N TYR A 151 21.29 9.03 10.72
CA TYR A 151 20.12 9.45 11.48
C TYR A 151 19.79 8.38 12.52
N GLU A 152 19.54 8.75 13.78
CA GLU A 152 19.34 7.76 14.85
C GLU A 152 18.00 7.03 14.78
N ARG A 153 16.90 7.71 14.40
CA ARG A 153 15.55 7.13 14.40
C ARG A 153 14.69 7.69 13.26
N PRO A 154 14.45 6.94 12.17
CA PRO A 154 14.95 5.58 11.93
C PRO A 154 16.47 5.57 11.69
N GLN A 155 17.15 4.49 12.07
CA GLN A 155 18.57 4.28 11.76
C GLN A 155 18.78 4.26 10.23
N VAL A 156 19.36 5.34 9.70
CA VAL A 156 19.60 5.51 8.26
C VAL A 156 20.96 6.12 8.03
N TRP A 157 21.79 5.44 7.25
CA TRP A 157 23.12 5.93 6.88
C TRP A 157 23.07 7.19 6.01
N GLU A 158 24.01 8.08 6.27
CA GLU A 158 24.38 9.17 5.38
C GLU A 158 25.77 8.96 4.79
N SER A 159 26.77 8.64 5.61
CA SER A 159 28.10 8.25 5.15
C SER A 159 28.81 7.38 6.18
N LEU A 160 29.82 6.66 5.69
CA LEU A 160 30.78 5.91 6.48
C LEU A 160 32.14 6.09 5.79
N GLU A 161 33.13 6.54 6.55
CA GLU A 161 34.47 6.86 6.04
C GLU A 161 35.52 6.30 6.99
N LEU A 162 36.73 6.00 6.47
CA LEU A 162 37.86 5.67 7.33
C LEU A 162 38.35 6.93 8.04
N ASP A 163 38.71 6.80 9.31
CA ASP A 163 39.36 7.91 10.00
C ASP A 163 40.77 8.12 9.41
N PRO A 164 41.05 9.30 8.81
CA PRO A 164 42.32 9.57 8.14
C PRO A 164 43.52 9.57 9.10
N LEU A 165 43.29 9.78 10.41
CA LEU A 165 44.36 9.83 11.40
C LEU A 165 44.88 8.45 11.83
N THR A 166 44.09 7.41 11.58
CA THR A 166 44.39 6.01 11.93
C THR A 166 44.67 5.15 10.69
N ALA A 167 44.18 5.55 9.52
CA ALA A 167 44.46 4.88 8.24
C ALA A 167 45.96 4.81 7.89
N SER A 168 46.80 5.67 8.47
CA SER A 168 48.24 5.74 8.22
C SER A 168 49.10 4.87 9.15
N ARG A 169 48.52 4.19 10.17
CA ARG A 169 49.31 3.53 11.23
C ARG A 169 49.44 2.02 11.18
N GLU A 170 48.75 1.32 10.27
CA GLU A 170 48.92 -0.13 10.11
C GLU A 170 48.52 -0.61 8.70
N THR A 171 49.37 -0.31 7.72
CA THR A 171 49.41 -1.04 6.44
C THR A 171 50.67 -1.90 6.40
N VAL A 172 50.79 -2.81 7.35
CA VAL A 172 51.74 -3.93 7.26
C VAL A 172 50.95 -5.23 7.38
N VAL A 173 51.23 -6.08 6.39
CA VAL A 173 50.64 -7.36 6.07
C VAL A 173 50.66 -8.31 7.26
N ASP A 174 49.53 -8.97 7.53
CA ASP A 174 49.59 -10.38 7.89
C ASP A 174 48.54 -11.18 7.12
N THR A 175 49.03 -12.24 6.49
CA THR A 175 48.32 -13.10 5.54
C THR A 175 48.17 -14.43 6.24
N THR A 176 47.13 -14.63 7.04
CA THR A 176 46.72 -15.97 7.49
C THR A 176 45.30 -15.92 8.05
N SER A 177 44.32 -15.86 7.15
CA SER A 177 43.03 -16.49 7.41
C SER A 177 42.50 -17.01 6.09
N ARG A 178 42.56 -18.33 5.92
CA ARG A 178 41.73 -19.04 4.93
C ARG A 178 40.29 -18.95 5.42
N ALA A 179 39.66 -17.79 5.24
CA ALA A 179 38.21 -17.70 5.24
C ALA A 179 37.78 -18.09 3.83
N PHE A 180 37.02 -19.17 3.72
CA PHE A 180 36.29 -19.51 2.50
C PHE A 180 35.56 -18.24 2.03
N HIS A 181 35.93 -17.71 0.85
CA HIS A 181 35.18 -16.65 0.21
C HIS A 181 33.82 -17.21 -0.23
N ARG A 182 32.87 -17.33 0.69
CA ARG A 182 31.45 -17.35 0.33
C ARG A 182 31.09 -15.93 -0.10
N LEU A 183 30.54 -15.80 -1.30
CA LEU A 183 30.04 -14.54 -1.81
C LEU A 183 28.98 -14.00 -0.84
N PRO A 184 29.05 -12.73 -0.40
CA PRO A 184 28.02 -12.16 0.47
C PRO A 184 26.66 -12.28 -0.21
N ARG A 185 25.69 -12.89 0.49
CA ARG A 185 24.33 -13.09 -0.01
C ARG A 185 23.78 -11.76 -0.51
N VAL A 186 23.30 -11.75 -1.75
CA VAL A 186 22.81 -10.54 -2.39
C VAL A 186 21.30 -10.45 -2.17
N ASP A 187 20.83 -9.47 -1.40
CA ASP A 187 19.40 -9.24 -1.19
C ASP A 187 18.78 -8.27 -2.23
N LYS A 188 17.46 -8.20 -2.25
CA LYS A 188 16.66 -7.37 -3.16
C LYS A 188 16.98 -5.89 -3.01
N GLU A 189 17.09 -5.39 -1.78
CA GLU A 189 17.36 -4.00 -1.44
C GLU A 189 18.75 -3.55 -1.90
N THR A 190 19.69 -4.48 -1.89
CA THR A 190 21.06 -4.36 -2.37
C THR A 190 21.08 -4.29 -3.90
N LEU A 191 20.37 -5.17 -4.61
CA LEU A 191 20.28 -5.15 -6.08
C LEU A 191 19.58 -3.93 -6.64
N VAL A 192 18.37 -3.64 -6.14
CA VAL A 192 17.64 -2.40 -6.45
C VAL A 192 18.51 -1.18 -6.15
N GLY A 193 19.44 -1.39 -5.24
CA GLY A 193 20.31 -0.39 -4.76
C GLY A 193 21.56 -0.08 -5.55
N ARG A 194 22.16 -1.10 -6.11
CA ARG A 194 23.33 -1.01 -6.97
C ARG A 194 22.96 -0.35 -8.29
N ASP A 195 21.77 -0.62 -8.80
CA ASP A 195 21.30 -0.09 -10.08
C ASP A 195 19.98 0.71 -10.00
N PRO A 196 19.97 1.87 -9.31
CA PRO A 196 18.76 2.68 -9.15
C PRO A 196 18.24 3.25 -10.47
N ALA A 197 19.05 3.32 -11.52
CA ALA A 197 18.66 3.85 -12.83
C ALA A 197 17.64 2.94 -13.52
N ARG A 198 17.74 1.61 -13.33
CA ARG A 198 16.78 0.64 -13.87
C ARG A 198 15.44 0.63 -13.12
N PHE A 199 15.42 0.94 -11.82
CA PHE A 199 14.21 0.85 -10.98
C PHE A 199 13.48 2.17 -10.71
N LYS A 200 14.18 3.31 -10.72
CA LYS A 200 13.57 4.63 -10.47
C LYS A 200 12.48 4.99 -11.47
N PRO A 201 12.66 4.82 -12.81
CA PRO A 201 11.62 5.14 -13.78
C PRO A 201 10.36 4.31 -13.54
N LEU A 202 10.52 3.03 -13.23
CA LEU A 202 9.40 2.13 -12.93
C LEU A 202 8.65 2.56 -11.66
N THR A 203 9.36 2.92 -10.59
CA THR A 203 8.73 3.40 -9.36
C THR A 203 8.02 4.74 -9.59
N TYR A 204 8.64 5.67 -10.31
CA TYR A 204 8.05 6.96 -10.65
C TYR A 204 6.79 6.80 -11.50
N ALA A 205 6.84 5.98 -12.55
CA ALA A 205 5.68 5.65 -13.37
C ALA A 205 4.54 5.06 -12.54
N THR A 206 4.86 4.22 -11.54
CA THR A 206 3.86 3.69 -10.61
C THR A 206 3.22 4.73 -9.72
N VAL A 207 4.01 5.63 -9.14
CA VAL A 207 3.45 6.72 -8.34
C VAL A 207 2.57 7.64 -9.18
N VAL A 208 3.04 8.03 -10.38
CA VAL A 208 2.28 8.90 -11.28
C VAL A 208 0.96 8.24 -11.73
N ALA A 209 0.99 6.96 -12.09
CA ALA A 209 -0.22 6.23 -12.47
C ALA A 209 -1.24 6.14 -11.33
N VAL A 210 -0.79 5.80 -10.11
CA VAL A 210 -1.68 5.73 -8.93
C VAL A 210 -2.29 7.09 -8.61
N ILE A 211 -1.47 8.15 -8.61
CA ILE A 211 -1.97 9.53 -8.41
C ILE A 211 -2.97 9.91 -9.50
N GLY A 212 -2.67 9.58 -10.76
CA GLY A 212 -3.55 9.85 -11.89
C GLY A 212 -4.90 9.15 -11.78
N ILE A 213 -4.92 7.88 -11.34
CA ILE A 213 -6.16 7.12 -11.09
C ILE A 213 -6.97 7.80 -9.99
N ILE A 214 -6.34 8.13 -8.84
CA ILE A 214 -7.04 8.77 -7.71
C ILE A 214 -7.59 10.14 -8.13
N ALA A 215 -6.76 11.01 -8.71
CA ALA A 215 -7.16 12.34 -9.12
C ALA A 215 -8.25 12.31 -10.21
N GLY A 216 -8.14 11.41 -11.18
CA GLY A 216 -9.16 11.23 -12.21
C GLY A 216 -10.49 10.73 -11.64
N THR A 217 -10.42 9.84 -10.64
CA THR A 217 -11.61 9.32 -9.96
C THR A 217 -12.33 10.43 -9.20
N LEU A 218 -11.61 11.21 -8.40
CA LEU A 218 -12.18 12.34 -7.65
C LEU A 218 -12.72 13.44 -8.57
N ALA A 219 -12.04 13.72 -9.69
CA ALA A 219 -12.51 14.71 -10.66
C ALA A 219 -13.80 14.27 -11.36
N LEU A 220 -13.90 12.99 -11.73
CA LEU A 220 -15.14 12.42 -12.29
C LEU A 220 -16.25 12.39 -11.24
N ASP A 221 -15.94 12.00 -10.00
CA ASP A 221 -16.90 11.94 -8.89
C ASP A 221 -17.57 13.29 -8.64
N GLY A 222 -16.79 14.37 -8.61
CA GLY A 222 -17.31 15.73 -8.45
C GLY A 222 -18.00 16.32 -9.68
N ALA A 223 -17.82 15.73 -10.86
CA ALA A 223 -18.42 16.21 -12.12
C ALA A 223 -19.72 15.49 -12.50
N LEU A 224 -19.91 14.26 -12.03
CA LEU A 224 -21.07 13.44 -12.34
C LEU A 224 -22.23 13.74 -11.38
N SER A 225 -23.44 13.79 -11.93
CA SER A 225 -24.65 13.83 -11.11
C SER A 225 -24.77 12.54 -10.28
N PRO A 226 -25.27 12.61 -9.03
CA PRO A 226 -25.58 11.43 -8.23
C PRO A 226 -26.83 10.68 -8.75
N PHE A 227 -27.52 11.21 -9.77
CA PHE A 227 -28.76 10.66 -10.30
C PHE A 227 -28.58 9.95 -11.65
N GLY A 228 -29.49 9.01 -11.92
CA GLY A 228 -29.62 8.24 -13.15
C GLY A 228 -28.36 7.46 -13.50
N PHE A 229 -28.15 7.29 -14.80
CA PHE A 229 -26.97 6.60 -15.31
C PHE A 229 -25.65 7.23 -14.84
N GLN A 230 -25.61 8.56 -14.65
CA GLN A 230 -24.41 9.23 -14.15
C GLN A 230 -24.10 8.84 -12.70
N GLY A 231 -25.10 8.71 -11.84
CA GLY A 231 -24.93 8.22 -10.47
C GLY A 231 -24.39 6.79 -10.41
N VAL A 232 -24.89 5.93 -11.30
CA VAL A 232 -24.38 4.55 -11.42
C VAL A 232 -22.91 4.54 -11.89
N LEU A 233 -22.56 5.39 -12.87
CA LEU A 233 -21.18 5.53 -13.32
C LEU A 233 -20.28 6.09 -12.21
N LYS A 234 -20.77 7.04 -11.41
CA LYS A 234 -20.07 7.61 -10.26
C LYS A 234 -19.68 6.53 -9.26
N GLN A 235 -20.65 5.73 -8.80
CA GLN A 235 -20.41 4.61 -7.86
C GLN A 235 -19.51 3.52 -8.48
N THR A 236 -19.75 3.16 -9.75
CA THR A 236 -18.91 2.17 -10.45
C THR A 236 -17.45 2.63 -10.52
N ASN A 237 -17.22 3.90 -10.82
CA ASN A 237 -15.89 4.47 -10.96
C ASN A 237 -15.12 4.45 -9.63
N LEU A 238 -15.79 4.75 -8.51
CA LEU A 238 -15.20 4.66 -7.17
C LEU A 238 -14.69 3.25 -6.86
N GLY A 239 -15.40 2.21 -7.27
CA GLY A 239 -14.96 0.83 -7.09
C GLY A 239 -13.91 0.35 -8.10
N LEU A 240 -13.99 0.82 -9.36
CA LEU A 240 -13.01 0.47 -10.39
C LEU A 240 -11.63 1.08 -10.13
N ALA A 241 -11.54 2.22 -9.45
CA ALA A 241 -10.27 2.88 -9.18
C ALA A 241 -9.30 2.03 -8.32
N PRO A 242 -9.70 1.46 -7.18
CA PRO A 242 -8.92 0.46 -6.45
C PRO A 242 -8.50 -0.75 -7.30
N ILE A 243 -9.40 -1.29 -8.13
CA ILE A 243 -9.09 -2.41 -9.03
C ILE A 243 -7.98 -2.01 -10.02
N GLY A 244 -8.09 -0.81 -10.59
CA GLY A 244 -7.06 -0.24 -11.46
C GLY A 244 -5.71 -0.08 -10.77
N ILE A 245 -5.69 0.38 -9.51
CA ILE A 245 -4.48 0.46 -8.68
C ILE A 245 -3.88 -0.95 -8.46
N ALA A 246 -4.71 -1.93 -8.09
CA ALA A 246 -4.28 -3.31 -7.87
C ALA A 246 -3.65 -3.91 -9.14
N LEU A 247 -4.30 -3.73 -10.29
CA LEU A 247 -3.80 -4.18 -11.58
C LEU A 247 -2.46 -3.50 -11.94
N TRP A 248 -2.33 -2.20 -11.65
CA TRP A 248 -1.09 -1.49 -11.92
C TRP A 248 0.06 -1.94 -11.01
N ILE A 249 -0.21 -2.23 -9.74
CA ILE A 249 0.77 -2.81 -8.81
C ILE A 249 1.19 -4.21 -9.27
N LEU A 250 0.27 -5.00 -9.82
CA LEU A 250 0.59 -6.30 -10.44
C LEU A 250 1.55 -6.13 -11.63
N VAL A 251 1.28 -5.17 -12.53
CA VAL A 251 2.18 -4.84 -13.64
C VAL A 251 3.56 -4.42 -13.11
N HIS A 252 3.61 -3.54 -12.11
CA HIS A 252 4.86 -3.13 -11.46
C HIS A 252 5.64 -4.33 -10.90
N MET A 253 4.96 -5.24 -10.20
CA MET A 253 5.56 -6.44 -9.63
C MET A 253 6.21 -7.31 -10.71
N VAL A 254 5.50 -7.57 -11.82
CA VAL A 254 5.98 -8.39 -12.94
C VAL A 254 7.17 -7.74 -13.63
N VAL A 255 7.08 -6.44 -13.95
CA VAL A 255 8.17 -5.70 -14.61
C VAL A 255 9.41 -5.65 -13.72
N LYS A 256 9.23 -5.35 -12.43
CA LYS A 256 10.32 -5.35 -11.45
C LYS A 256 10.96 -6.72 -11.30
N GLY A 257 10.16 -7.79 -11.28
CA GLY A 257 10.66 -9.17 -11.26
C GLY A 257 11.50 -9.51 -12.48
N ARG A 258 11.08 -9.08 -13.68
CA ARG A 258 11.88 -9.25 -14.91
C ARG A 258 13.20 -8.48 -14.88
N ILE A 259 13.20 -7.25 -14.36
CA ILE A 259 14.43 -6.46 -14.21
C ILE A 259 15.37 -7.13 -13.20
N LEU A 260 14.85 -7.58 -12.05
CA LEU A 260 15.63 -8.31 -11.04
C LEU A 260 16.27 -9.57 -11.62
N ARG A 261 15.51 -10.36 -12.40
CA ARG A 261 16.02 -11.57 -13.06
C ARG A 261 17.12 -11.27 -14.08
N ARG A 262 17.00 -10.18 -14.85
CA ARG A 262 18.05 -9.75 -15.79
C ARG A 262 19.32 -9.33 -15.07
N ILE A 263 19.21 -8.52 -14.02
CA ILE A 263 20.37 -8.13 -13.21
C ILE A 263 20.99 -9.34 -12.53
N GLY A 264 20.17 -10.29 -12.07
CA GLY A 264 20.64 -11.56 -11.54
C GLY A 264 21.51 -12.35 -12.51
N ALA A 265 21.09 -12.43 -13.76
CA ALA A 265 21.88 -13.05 -14.82
C ALA A 265 23.15 -12.26 -15.15
N ASP A 266 23.07 -10.92 -15.20
CA ASP A 266 24.21 -10.03 -15.44
C ASP A 266 25.27 -10.11 -14.31
N GLU A 267 24.84 -10.32 -13.06
CA GLU A 267 25.70 -10.42 -11.86
C GLU A 267 26.04 -11.88 -11.47
N GLU A 268 25.69 -12.87 -12.31
CA GLU A 268 25.93 -14.32 -12.08
C GLU A 268 25.46 -14.82 -10.70
N ILE A 269 24.29 -14.34 -10.25
CA ILE A 269 23.73 -14.71 -8.94
C ILE A 269 23.18 -16.13 -8.98
N PRO A 270 23.51 -16.99 -8.00
CA PRO A 270 22.94 -18.34 -7.89
C PRO A 270 21.40 -18.36 -7.94
N GLU A 271 20.83 -19.35 -8.65
CA GLU A 271 19.39 -19.42 -8.93
C GLU A 271 18.55 -19.59 -7.65
N ASP A 272 19.06 -20.26 -6.63
CA ASP A 272 18.45 -20.40 -5.30
C ASP A 272 18.30 -19.03 -4.61
N GLN A 273 19.33 -18.19 -4.65
CA GLN A 273 19.28 -16.82 -4.12
C GLN A 273 18.31 -15.96 -4.94
N MET A 274 18.32 -16.12 -6.27
CA MET A 274 17.40 -15.40 -7.16
C MET A 274 15.93 -15.75 -6.88
N ARG A 275 15.61 -17.03 -6.63
CA ARG A 275 14.27 -17.46 -6.24
C ARG A 275 13.81 -16.78 -4.95
N GLY A 276 14.67 -16.68 -3.94
CA GLY A 276 14.38 -15.95 -2.70
C GLY A 276 14.06 -14.46 -2.95
N ILE A 277 14.90 -13.77 -3.72
CA ILE A 277 14.72 -12.35 -4.08
C ILE A 277 13.40 -12.12 -4.83
N LEU A 278 13.05 -13.02 -5.75
CA LEU A 278 11.79 -12.94 -6.50
C LEU A 278 10.57 -13.26 -5.63
N ALA A 279 10.68 -14.21 -4.71
CA ALA A 279 9.64 -14.52 -3.72
C ALA A 279 9.37 -13.32 -2.80
N ASP A 280 10.42 -12.66 -2.29
CA ASP A 280 10.30 -11.45 -1.47
C ASP A 280 9.71 -10.28 -2.26
N ASN A 281 10.05 -10.16 -3.55
CA ASN A 281 9.40 -9.21 -4.43
C ASN A 281 7.91 -9.52 -4.56
N ARG A 282 7.52 -10.77 -4.82
CA ARG A 282 6.12 -11.19 -4.96
C ARG A 282 5.33 -10.93 -3.67
N ASN A 283 5.82 -11.43 -2.54
CA ASN A 283 5.13 -11.35 -1.25
C ASN A 283 4.86 -9.90 -0.83
N PHE A 284 5.83 -9.00 -1.02
CA PHE A 284 5.65 -7.58 -0.74
C PHE A 284 4.50 -6.94 -1.55
N HIS A 285 4.38 -7.28 -2.83
CA HIS A 285 3.35 -6.69 -3.70
C HIS A 285 2.00 -7.38 -3.53
N LEU A 286 1.94 -8.67 -3.17
CA LEU A 286 0.68 -9.38 -2.95
C LEU A 286 -0.21 -8.68 -1.90
N TYR A 287 0.35 -8.22 -0.79
CA TYR A 287 -0.39 -7.40 0.19
C TYR A 287 -0.90 -6.09 -0.42
N SER A 288 -0.06 -5.43 -1.23
CA SER A 288 -0.39 -4.16 -1.88
C SER A 288 -1.38 -4.32 -3.04
N ILE A 289 -1.61 -5.54 -3.54
CA ILE A 289 -2.60 -5.89 -4.55
C ILE A 289 -3.91 -6.32 -3.88
N GLY A 290 -3.83 -7.17 -2.85
CA GLY A 290 -5.00 -7.78 -2.22
C GLY A 290 -5.95 -6.77 -1.59
N VAL A 291 -5.42 -5.80 -0.84
CA VAL A 291 -6.23 -4.75 -0.19
C VAL A 291 -7.02 -3.92 -1.21
N PRO A 292 -6.39 -3.26 -2.22
CA PRO A 292 -7.14 -2.47 -3.19
C PRO A 292 -8.04 -3.31 -4.09
N LEU A 293 -7.64 -4.55 -4.44
CA LEU A 293 -8.49 -5.43 -5.23
C LEU A 293 -9.78 -5.77 -4.47
N LEU A 294 -9.66 -6.15 -3.20
CA LEU A 294 -10.81 -6.53 -2.39
C LEU A 294 -11.75 -5.34 -2.17
N ALA A 295 -11.21 -4.19 -1.76
CA ALA A 295 -11.99 -2.97 -1.60
C ALA A 295 -12.72 -2.57 -2.88
N GLY A 296 -12.02 -2.65 -4.03
CA GLY A 296 -12.63 -2.35 -5.32
C GLY A 296 -13.75 -3.30 -5.72
N ILE A 297 -13.63 -4.60 -5.43
CA ILE A 297 -14.69 -5.58 -5.69
C ILE A 297 -15.93 -5.29 -4.85
N ILE A 298 -15.75 -4.95 -3.58
CA ILE A 298 -16.87 -4.62 -2.66
C ILE A 298 -17.61 -3.39 -3.18
N ILE A 299 -16.89 -2.28 -3.37
CA ILE A 299 -17.47 -0.99 -3.80
C ILE A 299 -18.07 -1.09 -5.21
N ALA A 300 -17.39 -1.75 -6.15
CA ALA A 300 -17.90 -1.87 -7.51
C ALA A 300 -19.06 -2.85 -7.63
N GLY A 301 -19.21 -3.79 -6.67
CA GLY A 301 -20.14 -4.90 -6.76
C GLY A 301 -21.58 -4.45 -6.99
N GLY A 302 -22.11 -3.61 -6.10
CA GLY A 302 -23.49 -3.10 -6.18
C GLY A 302 -23.77 -2.35 -7.48
N ALA A 303 -22.88 -1.44 -7.87
CA ALA A 303 -23.03 -0.62 -9.06
C ALA A 303 -22.89 -1.43 -10.37
N LEU A 304 -21.97 -2.41 -10.42
CA LEU A 304 -21.83 -3.31 -11.57
C LEU A 304 -23.06 -4.23 -11.74
N PHE A 305 -23.67 -4.69 -10.64
CA PHE A 305 -24.95 -5.39 -10.72
C PHE A 305 -26.04 -4.47 -11.27
N GLY A 306 -26.11 -3.22 -10.80
CA GLY A 306 -27.05 -2.23 -11.33
C GLY A 306 -26.88 -1.97 -12.83
N LEU A 307 -25.65 -1.87 -13.32
CA LEU A 307 -25.36 -1.79 -14.76
C LEU A 307 -25.79 -3.04 -15.52
N ALA A 308 -25.59 -4.23 -14.95
CA ALA A 308 -25.94 -5.50 -15.60
C ALA A 308 -27.46 -5.71 -15.69
N TYR A 309 -28.22 -5.31 -14.67
CA TYR A 309 -29.68 -5.43 -14.68
C TYR A 309 -30.38 -4.30 -15.42
N GLY A 310 -29.76 -3.12 -15.51
CA GLY A 310 -30.36 -1.93 -16.11
C GLY A 310 -31.42 -1.27 -15.22
N PRO A 311 -32.00 -0.15 -15.69
CA PRO A 311 -33.00 0.59 -14.92
C PRO A 311 -34.31 -0.20 -14.83
N ARG A 312 -35.01 -0.06 -13.70
CA ARG A 312 -36.34 -0.60 -13.46
C ARG A 312 -37.34 0.54 -13.39
N THR A 313 -38.47 0.37 -14.05
CA THR A 313 -39.61 1.30 -13.98
C THR A 313 -40.79 0.60 -13.32
N VAL A 314 -41.34 1.21 -12.27
CA VAL A 314 -42.47 0.67 -11.50
C VAL A 314 -43.53 1.73 -11.26
N ALA A 315 -44.79 1.33 -11.27
CA ALA A 315 -45.87 2.19 -10.77
C ALA A 315 -45.76 2.31 -9.26
N ALA A 316 -45.77 3.55 -8.77
CA ALA A 316 -45.64 3.85 -7.36
C ALA A 316 -46.36 5.14 -6.99
N GLN A 317 -46.49 5.40 -5.69
CA GLN A 317 -46.97 6.64 -5.13
C GLN A 317 -45.92 7.18 -4.17
N TYR A 318 -45.51 8.43 -4.37
CA TYR A 318 -44.58 9.09 -3.47
C TYR A 318 -45.27 9.42 -2.13
N GLN A 319 -44.73 8.91 -1.03
CA GLN A 319 -45.32 9.07 0.31
C GLN A 319 -44.72 10.25 1.07
N GLY A 320 -43.41 10.44 0.98
CA GLY A 320 -42.72 11.47 1.73
C GLY A 320 -41.20 11.32 1.76
N LEU A 321 -40.59 12.27 2.46
CA LEU A 321 -39.16 12.35 2.70
C LEU A 321 -38.90 12.10 4.18
N GLU A 322 -38.04 11.14 4.48
CA GLU A 322 -37.48 10.93 5.81
C GLU A 322 -36.03 11.39 5.83
N THR A 323 -35.59 11.89 6.99
CA THR A 323 -34.18 12.21 7.22
C THR A 323 -33.56 11.05 7.99
N HIS A 324 -32.47 10.51 7.46
CA HIS A 324 -31.69 9.47 8.11
C HIS A 324 -30.29 10.02 8.38
N THR A 325 -29.88 10.04 9.64
CA THR A 325 -28.51 10.41 10.01
C THR A 325 -27.74 9.15 10.37
N GLU A 326 -26.67 8.87 9.65
CA GLU A 326 -25.72 7.81 10.01
C GLU A 326 -24.56 8.48 10.75
N THR A 327 -24.28 8.03 11.97
CA THR A 327 -23.14 8.51 12.75
C THR A 327 -22.05 7.43 12.67
N ASP A 328 -20.88 7.79 12.19
CA ASP A 328 -19.75 6.88 12.16
C ASP A 328 -19.12 6.72 13.56
N ASP A 329 -18.22 5.74 13.69
CA ASP A 329 -17.53 5.43 14.95
C ASP A 329 -16.65 6.59 15.45
N ASP A 330 -16.32 7.57 14.57
CA ASP A 330 -15.53 8.75 14.90
C ASP A 330 -16.39 9.94 15.36
N GLY A 331 -17.73 9.77 15.36
CA GLY A 331 -18.70 10.76 15.81
C GLY A 331 -19.09 11.78 14.73
N ASP A 332 -18.63 11.60 13.50
CA ASP A 332 -19.06 12.38 12.34
C ASP A 332 -20.41 11.84 11.84
N SER A 333 -21.37 12.75 11.71
CA SER A 333 -22.73 12.42 11.27
C SER A 333 -22.93 12.82 9.82
N SER A 334 -23.34 11.88 8.98
CA SER A 334 -23.77 12.12 7.60
C SER A 334 -25.29 12.07 7.52
N ASP A 335 -25.90 13.16 7.01
CA ASP A 335 -27.34 13.26 6.83
C ASP A 335 -27.74 12.82 5.42
N TYR A 336 -28.74 11.96 5.34
CA TYR A 336 -29.32 11.42 4.12
C TYR A 336 -30.81 11.74 4.02
N ALA A 337 -31.27 11.82 2.78
CA ALA A 337 -32.65 12.03 2.40
C ALA A 337 -33.21 10.73 1.82
N ASP A 338 -34.16 10.12 2.54
CA ASP A 338 -34.83 8.89 2.14
C ASP A 338 -36.19 9.21 1.51
N PHE A 339 -36.30 9.02 0.20
CA PHE A 339 -37.54 9.19 -0.56
C PHE A 339 -38.31 7.87 -0.60
N ILE A 340 -39.50 7.88 0.00
CA ILE A 340 -40.30 6.66 0.21
C ILE A 340 -41.42 6.59 -0.82
N PHE A 341 -41.49 5.46 -1.51
CA PHE A 341 -42.48 5.17 -2.55
C PHE A 341 -43.23 3.88 -2.24
N THR A 342 -44.55 3.90 -2.31
CA THR A 342 -45.37 2.69 -2.19
C THR A 342 -45.78 2.19 -3.57
N LYS A 343 -45.46 0.94 -3.87
CA LYS A 343 -45.89 0.22 -5.08
C LYS A 343 -47.33 -0.27 -4.95
N ASP A 344 -47.85 -0.72 -6.08
CA ASP A 344 -49.21 -1.23 -6.23
C ASP A 344 -49.52 -2.47 -5.39
N ASP A 345 -48.50 -3.30 -5.16
CA ASP A 345 -48.58 -4.49 -4.33
C ASP A 345 -48.46 -4.17 -2.82
N GLY A 346 -48.38 -2.88 -2.47
CA GLY A 346 -48.21 -2.41 -1.10
C GLY A 346 -46.76 -2.45 -0.60
N SER A 347 -45.80 -2.93 -1.40
CA SER A 347 -44.39 -2.91 -1.02
C SER A 347 -43.78 -1.53 -1.17
N THR A 348 -42.74 -1.25 -0.38
CA THR A 348 -42.06 0.05 -0.37
C THR A 348 -40.75 -0.01 -1.15
N VAL A 349 -40.46 1.04 -1.91
CA VAL A 349 -39.13 1.35 -2.44
C VAL A 349 -38.63 2.61 -1.76
N THR A 350 -37.43 2.55 -1.23
CA THR A 350 -36.75 3.72 -0.67
C THR A 350 -35.58 4.05 -1.58
N VAL A 351 -35.52 5.30 -2.02
CA VAL A 351 -34.39 5.84 -2.76
C VAL A 351 -33.69 6.87 -1.88
N THR A 352 -32.43 6.62 -1.59
CA THR A 352 -31.61 7.43 -0.67
C THR A 352 -30.66 8.32 -1.46
N CYS A 353 -30.51 9.57 -1.06
CA CYS A 353 -29.43 10.44 -1.52
C CYS A 353 -28.86 11.27 -0.37
N ASP A 354 -27.71 11.92 -0.59
CA ASP A 354 -27.16 12.86 0.36
C ASP A 354 -28.15 13.99 0.64
N TRP A 355 -28.21 14.48 1.88
CA TRP A 355 -29.09 15.59 2.24
C TRP A 355 -28.85 16.84 1.38
N SER A 356 -27.59 17.07 0.97
CA SER A 356 -27.22 18.18 0.11
C SER A 356 -27.88 18.12 -1.28
N ASP A 357 -28.28 16.92 -1.73
CA ASP A 357 -28.92 16.67 -3.02
C ASP A 357 -30.46 16.59 -2.94
N LYS A 358 -31.04 16.70 -1.75
CA LYS A 358 -32.48 16.50 -1.50
C LYS A 358 -33.37 17.39 -2.38
N ASP A 359 -32.96 18.64 -2.61
CA ASP A 359 -33.76 19.60 -3.37
C ASP A 359 -33.72 19.28 -4.87
N ALA A 360 -32.60 18.72 -5.35
CA ALA A 360 -32.50 18.22 -6.72
C ALA A 360 -33.35 16.96 -6.91
N ALA A 361 -33.28 16.00 -5.98
CA ALA A 361 -34.12 14.81 -5.99
C ALA A 361 -35.62 15.17 -5.90
N SER A 362 -36.01 16.07 -5.00
CA SER A 362 -37.40 16.52 -4.84
C SER A 362 -37.94 17.17 -6.11
N ARG A 363 -37.12 17.92 -6.86
CA ARG A 363 -37.50 18.49 -8.16
C ARG A 363 -37.75 17.42 -9.23
N ILE A 364 -36.99 16.32 -9.18
CA ILE A 364 -37.18 15.18 -10.10
C ILE A 364 -38.47 14.43 -9.73
N ILE A 365 -38.72 14.21 -8.44
CA ILE A 365 -39.84 13.42 -7.93
C ILE A 365 -41.19 14.15 -8.06
N GLY A 366 -41.21 15.46 -7.77
CA GLY A 366 -42.42 16.27 -7.79
C GLY A 366 -43.23 16.18 -6.50
N GLU A 367 -44.56 16.35 -6.62
CA GLU A 367 -45.46 16.50 -5.47
C GLU A 367 -45.84 15.16 -4.82
N PRO A 368 -46.01 15.12 -3.48
CA PRO A 368 -46.49 13.93 -2.76
C PRO A 368 -47.84 13.43 -3.23
N HIS A 369 -48.09 12.14 -3.00
CA HIS A 369 -49.35 11.44 -3.24
C HIS A 369 -49.83 11.38 -4.68
N ARG A 370 -49.03 11.83 -5.65
CA ARG A 370 -49.33 11.64 -7.07
C ARG A 370 -48.97 10.21 -7.52
N PRO A 371 -49.82 9.55 -8.34
CA PRO A 371 -49.43 8.31 -9.00
C PRO A 371 -48.32 8.60 -10.02
N ILE A 372 -47.22 7.87 -9.91
CA ILE A 372 -46.03 8.07 -10.72
C ILE A 372 -45.47 6.75 -11.24
N LEU A 373 -44.75 6.84 -12.36
CA LEU A 373 -43.82 5.82 -12.82
C LEU A 373 -42.43 6.20 -12.30
N LEU A 374 -41.95 5.47 -11.29
CA LEU A 374 -40.62 5.62 -10.72
C LEU A 374 -39.63 4.78 -11.54
N THR A 375 -38.63 5.43 -12.14
CA THR A 375 -37.48 4.74 -12.75
C THR A 375 -36.25 4.89 -11.88
N TYR A 376 -35.60 3.77 -11.56
CA TYR A 376 -34.41 3.72 -10.72
C TYR A 376 -33.47 2.59 -11.13
N TRP A 377 -32.19 2.68 -10.74
CA TRP A 377 -31.20 1.64 -10.97
C TRP A 377 -31.04 0.77 -9.71
N PRO A 378 -31.28 -0.55 -9.79
CA PRO A 378 -31.21 -1.45 -8.64
C PRO A 378 -29.75 -1.71 -8.26
N GLY A 379 -29.34 -1.30 -7.07
CA GLY A 379 -27.91 -1.16 -6.74
C GLY A 379 -27.37 -2.02 -5.61
N GLY A 380 -27.87 -3.25 -5.36
CA GLY A 380 -27.30 -4.19 -4.36
C GLY A 380 -27.26 -3.74 -2.88
N GLY A 381 -27.48 -2.46 -2.61
CA GLY A 381 -27.47 -1.76 -1.34
C GLY A 381 -28.34 -0.50 -1.43
N ILE A 382 -27.94 0.48 -2.26
CA ILE A 382 -28.69 1.74 -2.49
C ILE A 382 -29.20 1.79 -3.94
N ASP A 383 -30.49 2.05 -4.10
CA ASP A 383 -31.10 2.26 -5.41
C ASP A 383 -30.87 3.70 -5.88
N VAL A 384 -30.44 3.89 -7.13
CA VAL A 384 -30.14 5.24 -7.69
C VAL A 384 -31.36 5.79 -8.44
N LEU A 385 -31.89 6.93 -8.00
CA LEU A 385 -33.00 7.62 -8.68
C LEU A 385 -32.60 8.02 -10.09
N ASP A 386 -33.36 7.63 -11.11
CA ASP A 386 -33.15 8.07 -12.49
C ASP A 386 -34.09 9.22 -12.84
N HIS A 387 -35.38 8.92 -12.96
CA HIS A 387 -36.41 9.91 -13.25
C HIS A 387 -37.77 9.43 -12.77
N VAL A 388 -38.70 10.38 -12.69
CA VAL A 388 -40.10 10.13 -12.36
C VAL A 388 -40.96 10.70 -13.49
N ALA A 389 -41.96 9.93 -13.93
CA ALA A 389 -42.97 10.38 -14.88
C ALA A 389 -44.37 10.25 -14.28
N PRO A 390 -45.35 11.08 -14.70
CA PRO A 390 -46.74 10.86 -14.34
C PRO A 390 -47.21 9.49 -14.83
N ASP A 391 -47.94 8.73 -14.01
CA ASP A 391 -48.57 7.48 -14.46
C ASP A 391 -49.87 7.80 -15.22
N PRO A 392 -49.93 7.58 -16.55
CA PRO A 392 -51.13 7.90 -17.33
C PRO A 392 -52.28 6.91 -17.07
N SER A 393 -52.00 5.74 -16.47
CA SER A 393 -53.03 4.72 -16.20
C SER A 393 -53.87 5.03 -14.95
N ARG A 394 -53.51 6.07 -14.19
CA ARG A 394 -54.09 6.44 -12.89
C ARG A 394 -54.50 7.91 -12.78
N GLN A 395 -54.60 8.58 -13.92
CA GLN A 395 -55.03 9.98 -14.02
C GLN A 395 -56.53 10.11 -14.27
#